data_AF-A0A3C1WQ07-F1
#
_entry.id   AF-A0A3C1WQ07-F1
#
_cell.length_a   1.000
_cell.length_b   1.000
_cell.length_c   1.000
_cell.angle_alpha   90.00
_cell.angle_beta   90.00
_cell.angle_gamma   90.00
#
_symmetry.space_group_name_H-M   'P 1'
#
loop_
_entity.id
_entity.type
_entity.pdbx_description
1 polymer ?
#
loop_
_entity_poly.entity_id
_entity_poly.type
_entity_poly.pdbx_seq_one_letter_code
_entity_poly.pdbx_strand_id
1 'polypeptide(L)' 'VLNSPGTIDSDYRGEIKVILINLSGQLQTIEPAERIAQMVISKFEQIKWEPTKELETSDRGAGGFGSTGIK' A
#
# COMPACT_ATOMS: atom_id res chain seq x y z
N VAL A 1 9.01 6.04 1.54
CA VAL A 1 7.94 5.31 0.83
C VAL A 1 7.08 6.34 0.13
N LEU A 2 7.09 6.40 -1.21
CA LEU A 2 6.10 7.20 -1.92
C LEU A 2 4.83 6.36 -2.01
N ASN A 3 3.71 6.88 -1.49
CA ASN A 3 2.34 6.35 -1.52
C ASN A 3 2.11 4.83 -1.71
N SER A 4 3.02 3.95 -1.29
CA SER A 4 2.96 2.53 -1.66
C SER A 4 2.16 1.71 -0.66
N PRO A 5 1.17 0.91 -1.13
CA PRO A 5 0.67 0.83 -2.51
C PRO A 5 -0.20 2.04 -2.89
N GLY A 6 -0.11 2.48 -4.16
CA GLY A 6 -0.93 3.58 -4.67
C GLY A 6 -2.40 3.18 -4.76
N THR A 7 -3.20 3.54 -3.76
CA THR A 7 -4.63 3.23 -3.71
C THR A 7 -5.41 4.16 -4.64
N ILE A 8 -6.26 3.58 -5.47
CA ILE A 8 -7.21 4.29 -6.33
C ILE A 8 -8.63 3.88 -5.90
N ASP A 9 -9.42 4.84 -5.46
CA ASP A 9 -10.79 4.59 -5.01
C ASP A 9 -11.72 4.28 -6.19
N SER A 10 -12.74 3.45 -5.94
CA SER A 10 -13.67 2.97 -6.97
C SER A 10 -14.51 4.07 -7.64
N ASP A 11 -14.64 5.23 -6.99
CA ASP A 11 -15.35 6.41 -7.46
C ASP A 11 -14.43 7.47 -8.07
N TYR A 12 -13.12 7.24 -8.12
CA TYR A 12 -12.18 8.13 -8.80
C TYR A 12 -12.43 8.11 -10.31
N ARG A 13 -12.51 9.30 -10.91
CA ARG A 13 -12.75 9.50 -12.36
C ARG A 13 -11.73 10.42 -13.03
N GLY A 14 -10.73 10.89 -12.27
CA GLY A 14 -9.66 11.70 -12.81
C GLY A 14 -8.64 10.88 -13.61
N GLU A 15 -7.68 11.58 -14.19
CA GLU A 15 -6.52 10.95 -14.82
C GLU A 15 -5.69 10.18 -13.78
N ILE A 16 -5.46 8.89 -14.03
CA ILE A 16 -4.58 8.08 -13.19
C ILE A 16 -3.13 8.47 -13.46
N LYS A 17 -2.45 8.97 -12.42
CA LYS A 17 -1.03 9.34 -12.47
C LYS A 17 -0.19 8.37 -11.65
N VAL A 18 1.02 8.11 -12.11
CA VAL A 18 2.00 7.25 -11.41
C VAL A 18 3.02 8.13 -10.71
N ILE A 19 3.13 8.01 -9.39
CA ILE A 19 4.17 8.66 -8.61
C ILE A 19 5.41 7.77 -8.66
N LEU A 20 6.49 8.28 -9.27
CA LEU A 20 7.74 7.55 -9.42
C LEU A 20 8.82 8.12 -8.51
N ILE A 21 9.63 7.23 -7.95
CA ILE A 21 10.89 7.57 -7.28
C ILE A 21 12.02 6.77 -7.88
N ASN A 22 13.08 7.46 -8.26
CA ASN A 22 14.33 6.82 -8.65
C ASN A 22 15.23 6.67 -7.41
N LEU A 23 15.41 5.43 -6.94
CA LEU A 23 16.25 5.10 -5.78
C LEU A 23 17.68 4.68 -6.18
N SER A 24 18.01 4.64 -7.47
CA SER A 24 19.29 4.11 -7.96
C SER A 24 20.48 5.05 -7.75
N GLY A 25 20.24 6.35 -7.48
CA GLY A 25 21.29 7.37 -7.44
C GLY A 25 21.90 7.73 -8.79
N GLN A 26 21.40 7.15 -9.89
CA GLN A 26 21.82 7.42 -11.26
C GLN A 26 20.69 8.10 -12.04
N LEU A 27 21.02 8.83 -13.12
CA LEU A 27 20.00 9.38 -14.01
C LEU A 27 19.21 8.24 -14.67
N GLN A 28 17.88 8.38 -14.70
CA GLN A 28 16.98 7.47 -15.42
C GLN A 28 16.06 8.32 -16.30
N THR A 29 16.10 8.05 -17.60
CA THR A 29 15.19 8.67 -18.57
C THR A 29 14.01 7.72 -18.78
N ILE A 30 12.80 8.26 -18.78
CA ILE A 30 11.58 7.52 -19.09
C ILE A 30 11.08 8.03 -20.42
N GLU A 31 10.93 7.13 -21.38
CA GLU A 31 10.46 7.48 -22.72
C GLU A 31 8.94 7.38 -22.82
N PRO A 32 8.31 8.13 -23.75
CA PRO A 32 6.88 7.98 -24.02
C PRO A 32 6.51 6.52 -24.33
N ALA A 33 5.39 6.06 -23.75
CA ALA A 33 4.88 4.69 -23.84
C ALA A 33 5.70 3.60 -23.12
N GLU A 34 6.73 3.96 -22.35
CA GLU A 34 7.42 3.02 -21.49
C GLU A 34 6.50 2.51 -20.36
N ARG A 35 6.62 1.21 -20.03
CA ARG A 35 5.86 0.60 -18.94
C ARG A 35 6.52 0.89 -17.60
N ILE A 36 5.92 1.79 -16.82
CA ILE A 36 6.51 2.32 -15.57
C ILE A 36 5.83 1.84 -14.27
N ALA A 37 4.69 1.14 -14.38
CA ALA A 37 3.96 0.59 -13.25
C ALA A 37 3.04 -0.56 -13.70
N GLN A 38 2.45 -1.25 -12.73
CA GLN A 38 1.39 -2.23 -12.95
C GLN A 38 0.21 -1.92 -12.02
N MET A 39 -1.01 -2.21 -12.48
CA MET A 39 -2.24 -2.08 -11.69
C MET A 39 -2.73 -3.46 -11.27
N VAL A 40 -3.13 -3.59 -10.01
CA VAL A 40 -3.78 -4.79 -9.48
C VAL A 40 -5.16 -4.40 -8.97
N ILE A 41 -6.19 -5.12 -9.44
CA ILE A 41 -7.55 -4.95 -8.92
C ILE A 41 -7.71 -5.88 -7.72
N SER A 42 -7.81 -5.29 -6.53
CA SER A 42 -7.94 -6.02 -5.27
C SER A 42 -9.36 -5.90 -4.73
N LYS A 43 -9.91 -7.00 -4.21
CA LYS A 43 -11.15 -6.94 -3.43
C LYS A 43 -10.87 -6.22 -2.11
N PHE A 44 -11.84 -5.42 -1.66
CA PHE A 44 -11.84 -4.82 -0.33
C PHE A 44 -13.21 -5.01 0.30
N GLU A 45 -13.24 -5.10 1.64
CA GLU A 45 -14.47 -5.27 2.40
C GLU A 45 -14.90 -3.92 2.99
N GLN A 46 -16.20 -3.66 3.00
CA GLN A 46 -16.78 -2.54 3.74
C GLN A 46 -17.18 -3.03 5.13
N ILE A 47 -16.72 -2.34 6.16
CA ILE A 47 -17.03 -2.70 7.55
C ILE A 47 -17.93 -1.65 8.20
N LYS A 48 -18.71 -2.09 9.18
CA LYS A 48 -19.38 -1.21 10.14
C LYS A 48 -18.57 -1.25 11.43
N TRP A 49 -18.16 -0.08 11.90
CA TRP A 49 -17.41 0.04 13.15
C TRP A 49 -18.33 -0.20 14.35
N GLU A 50 -17.91 -1.05 15.27
CA GLU A 50 -18.58 -1.30 16.55
C GLU A 50 -17.65 -0.88 17.70
N PRO A 51 -17.94 0.24 18.39
CA PRO A 51 -17.10 0.69 19.51
C PRO A 51 -17.16 -0.26 20.71
N THR A 52 -15.99 -0.62 21.25
CA THR A 52 -15.85 -1.44 22.47
C THR A 52 -14.89 -0.78 23.46
N LYS A 53 -14.97 -1.16 24.73
CA LYS A 53 -14.04 -0.69 25.77
C LYS A 53 -12.67 -1.37 25.66
N GLU A 54 -12.65 -2.65 25.30
CA GLU A 54 -11.44 -3.48 25.27
C GLU A 54 -11.52 -4.48 24.10
N LEU A 55 -10.37 -4.85 23.56
CA LEU A 55 -10.21 -5.90 22.55
C LEU A 55 -9.82 -7.23 23.22
N GLU A 56 -10.28 -8.35 22.68
CA GLU A 56 -9.88 -9.68 23.13
C GLU A 56 -8.38 -9.94 22.91
N THR A 57 -7.80 -10.81 23.73
CA THR A 57 -6.40 -11.22 23.58
C THR A 57 -6.25 -12.19 22.39
N SER A 58 -5.08 -12.17 21.74
CA SER A 58 -4.68 -13.14 20.72
C SER A 58 -3.27 -13.61 20.98
N ASP A 59 -2.89 -14.77 20.44
CA ASP A 59 -1.52 -15.32 20.57
C ASP A 59 -0.45 -14.34 20.07
N ARG A 60 -0.79 -13.49 19.10
CA ARG A 60 0.11 -12.43 18.59
C ARG A 60 0.20 -11.23 19.54
N GLY A 61 -0.87 -10.91 20.25
CA GLY A 61 -0.96 -9.77 21.16
C GLY A 61 -0.47 -8.45 20.53
N ALA A 62 0.35 -7.71 21.27
CA ALA A 62 0.97 -6.46 20.81
C ALA A 62 2.22 -6.65 19.92
N GLY A 63 2.54 -7.88 19.51
CA GLY A 63 3.69 -8.16 18.66
C GLY A 63 3.62 -7.43 17.31
N GLY A 64 4.72 -6.81 16.90
CA GLY A 64 4.87 -6.13 15.60
C GLY A 64 6.34 -6.01 15.22
N PHE A 65 6.66 -5.33 14.11
CA PHE A 65 8.03 -4.88 13.78
C PHE A 65 9.14 -5.93 13.93
N GLY A 66 8.94 -7.14 13.43
CA GLY A 66 9.95 -8.21 13.53
C GLY A 66 10.03 -8.91 14.89
N SER A 67 8.99 -8.82 15.73
CA SER A 67 8.89 -9.48 17.05
C SER A 67 9.05 -11.00 17.03
N THR A 68 8.91 -11.67 15.88
CA THR A 68 9.18 -13.10 15.73
C THR A 68 10.67 -13.43 15.57
N GLY A 69 11.54 -12.41 15.49
CA GLY A 69 12.96 -12.56 15.25
C GLY A 69 13.30 -12.98 13.82
N ILE A 70 14.59 -12.93 13.52
CA ILE A 70 15.20 -13.46 12.30
C ILE A 70 16.11 -14.58 12.79
N LYS A 71 15.82 -15.83 12.44
CA LYS A 71 16.81 -16.92 12.62
C LYS A 71 17.91 -16.75 11.58
#